data_AF-A0A7W1UMT8-F1
#
_entry.id   AF-A0A7W1UMT8-F1
#
_cell.length_a   1.000
_cell.length_b   1.000
_cell.length_c   1.000
_cell.angle_alpha   90.00
_cell.angle_beta   90.00
_cell.angle_gamma   90.00
#
_symmetry.space_group_name_H-M   'P 1'
#
loop_
_entity.id
_entity.type
_entity.pdbx_description
1 polymer ?
#
loop_
_entity_poly.entity_id
_entity_poly.type
_entity_poly.pdbx_seq_one_letter_code
_entity_poly.pdbx_strand_id
1 'polypeptide(L)'
;DNDVVIKYLESQPLEFVETNYSSNLTSILGFYAYLVIGMDYDSFSLNGGTPYLQKALAVVNNAQGSGYQGWKAFDSDKSRYWIINNMLDATFVSMRECMYNYHRKGLDVMADNKEAGRVVIIESIETLKKVHQVKPLSFSMQVFFIAKSDEIVNIFSGAFSDEKSKIIALLNEIDPTNSNKYTKINAGN
;
A
#
# COMPACT_ATOMS: atom_id res chain seq x y z
N ASP A 1 1.76 2.77 -17.40
CA ASP A 1 2.90 3.46 -16.80
C ASP A 1 3.52 4.36 -17.86
N ASN A 2 2.90 5.52 -18.10
CA ASN A 2 3.33 6.49 -19.12
C ASN A 2 3.77 7.83 -18.49
N ASP A 3 3.73 7.93 -17.15
CA ASP A 3 3.85 9.20 -16.42
C ASP A 3 5.24 9.38 -15.76
N VAL A 4 6.15 8.41 -15.96
CA VAL A 4 7.54 8.50 -15.51
C VAL A 4 8.38 9.12 -16.63
N VAL A 5 8.69 10.40 -16.47
CA VAL A 5 9.55 11.13 -17.41
C VAL A 5 10.91 11.38 -16.76
N ILE A 6 11.97 10.86 -17.36
CA ILE A 6 13.34 10.99 -16.89
C ILE A 6 14.19 11.59 -18.01
N LYS A 7 15.02 12.58 -17.67
CA LYS A 7 16.11 13.00 -18.55
C LYS A 7 17.33 12.14 -18.25
N TYR A 8 17.84 11.47 -19.27
CA TYR A 8 19.06 10.68 -19.20
C TYR A 8 20.19 11.42 -19.93
N LEU A 9 21.33 11.55 -19.26
CA LEU A 9 22.58 12.00 -19.84
C LEU A 9 23.63 10.93 -19.56
N GLU A 10 24.30 10.46 -20.60
CA GLU A 10 25.33 9.46 -20.48
C GLU A 10 26.46 9.94 -19.57
N SER A 11 26.95 9.07 -18.69
CA SER A 11 27.99 9.37 -17.70
C SER A 11 27.64 10.47 -16.67
N GLN A 12 26.36 10.88 -16.56
CA GLN A 12 25.94 11.77 -15.48
C GLN A 12 25.96 11.03 -14.13
N PRO A 13 26.64 11.56 -13.09
CA PRO A 13 26.59 10.96 -11.76
C PRO A 13 25.18 11.05 -11.16
N LEU A 14 24.75 9.98 -10.51
CA LEU A 14 23.47 9.91 -9.81
C LEU A 14 23.65 10.40 -8.38
N GLU A 15 23.35 11.67 -8.14
CA GLU A 15 23.43 12.27 -6.81
C GLU A 15 22.03 12.48 -6.20
N PHE A 16 21.83 11.91 -5.02
CA PHE A 16 20.63 12.12 -4.21
C PHE A 16 20.98 12.95 -2.97
N VAL A 17 20.20 14.01 -2.75
CA VAL A 17 20.33 14.88 -1.59
C VAL A 17 18.99 14.87 -0.86
N GLU A 18 18.97 14.49 0.42
CA GLU A 18 17.72 14.39 1.18
C GLU A 18 17.00 15.74 1.31
N THR A 19 17.76 16.83 1.42
CA THR A 19 17.23 18.15 1.73
C THR A 19 16.77 18.95 0.51
N ASN A 20 17.18 18.57 -0.70
CA ASN A 20 16.95 19.36 -1.91
C ASN A 20 16.66 18.46 -3.12
N TYR A 21 15.85 18.97 -4.05
CA TYR A 21 15.66 18.30 -5.34
C TYR A 21 16.90 18.45 -6.22
N SER A 22 17.47 17.32 -6.68
CA SER A 22 18.58 17.30 -7.63
C SER A 22 18.14 16.89 -9.04
N SER A 23 17.54 15.71 -9.17
CA SER A 23 17.02 15.20 -10.45
C SER A 23 15.76 14.38 -10.24
N ASN A 24 14.94 14.23 -11.30
CA ASN A 24 13.71 13.45 -11.20
C ASN A 24 14.00 11.96 -10.97
N LEU A 25 15.04 11.41 -11.62
CA LEU A 25 15.42 10.01 -11.46
C LEU A 25 15.84 9.71 -10.01
N THR A 26 16.78 10.47 -9.46
CA THR A 26 17.27 10.23 -8.10
C THR A 26 16.19 10.51 -7.05
N SER A 27 15.29 11.46 -7.29
CA SER A 27 14.14 11.71 -6.42
C SER A 27 13.12 10.56 -6.46
N ILE A 28 12.84 9.98 -7.63
CA ILE A 28 11.99 8.80 -7.77
C ILE A 28 12.59 7.63 -6.97
N LEU A 29 13.87 7.36 -7.16
CA LEU A 29 14.57 6.27 -6.47
C LEU A 29 14.58 6.50 -4.94
N GLY A 30 14.91 7.70 -4.48
CA GLY A 30 14.89 8.05 -3.07
C GLY A 30 13.50 7.94 -2.44
N PHE A 31 12.46 8.41 -3.14
CA PHE A 31 11.07 8.27 -2.69
C PHE A 31 10.68 6.81 -2.49
N TYR A 32 10.89 5.95 -3.48
CA TYR A 32 10.50 4.55 -3.39
C TYR A 32 11.37 3.76 -2.41
N ALA A 33 12.66 4.09 -2.27
CA ALA A 33 13.52 3.52 -1.25
C ALA A 33 12.96 3.80 0.16
N TYR A 34 12.63 5.07 0.46
CA TYR A 34 12.05 5.42 1.77
C TYR A 34 10.66 4.83 1.98
N LEU A 35 9.83 4.78 0.94
CA LEU A 35 8.52 4.16 1.02
C LEU A 35 8.62 2.67 1.36
N VAL A 36 9.49 1.93 0.67
CA VAL A 36 9.70 0.49 0.90
C VAL A 36 10.25 0.24 2.30
N ILE A 37 11.26 0.99 2.75
CA ILE A 37 11.82 0.86 4.11
C ILE A 37 10.74 1.19 5.16
N GLY A 38 9.94 2.23 4.93
CA GLY A 38 8.83 2.56 5.82
C GLY A 38 7.80 1.43 5.94
N MET A 39 7.38 0.86 4.81
CA MET A 39 6.45 -0.28 4.81
C MET A 39 7.03 -1.53 5.47
N ASP A 40 8.32 -1.80 5.26
CA ASP A 40 9.03 -2.92 5.88
C ASP A 40 9.02 -2.78 7.42
N TYR A 41 9.46 -1.64 7.96
CA TYR A 41 9.45 -1.40 9.41
C TYR A 41 8.05 -1.43 10.02
N ASP A 42 7.02 -0.97 9.29
CA ASP A 42 5.63 -1.06 9.73
C ASP A 42 5.12 -2.50 9.84
N SER A 43 5.68 -3.43 9.06
CA SER A 43 5.33 -4.86 9.13
C SER A 43 5.89 -5.53 10.40
N PHE A 44 7.01 -5.03 10.94
CA PHE A 44 7.65 -5.58 12.15
C PHE A 44 7.20 -4.88 13.44
N SER A 45 6.81 -3.60 13.37
CA SER A 45 6.32 -2.82 14.49
C SER A 45 5.25 -1.85 14.05
N LEU A 46 4.15 -1.77 14.80
CA LEU A 46 3.10 -0.82 14.51
C LEU A 46 3.66 0.62 14.46
N ASN A 47 3.48 1.26 13.30
CA ASN A 47 4.00 2.58 12.98
C ASN A 47 5.54 2.75 13.02
N GLY A 48 6.32 1.66 13.05
CA GLY A 48 7.78 1.69 13.11
C GLY A 48 8.44 2.38 11.92
N GLY A 49 7.77 2.43 10.76
CA GLY A 49 8.24 3.03 9.53
C GLY A 49 8.08 4.54 9.44
N THR A 50 7.40 5.19 10.40
CA THR A 50 7.09 6.62 10.34
C THR A 50 8.29 7.52 10.01
N PRO A 51 9.49 7.33 10.60
CA PRO A 51 10.65 8.17 10.26
C PRO A 51 11.00 8.14 8.76
N TYR A 52 10.90 6.98 8.12
CA TYR A 52 11.19 6.82 6.69
C TYR A 52 10.06 7.34 5.81
N LEU A 53 8.80 7.17 6.23
CA LEU A 53 7.67 7.76 5.53
C LEU A 53 7.73 9.30 5.56
N GLN A 54 8.18 9.90 6.67
CA GLN A 54 8.44 11.34 6.74
C GLN A 54 9.55 11.78 5.77
N LYS A 55 10.60 10.97 5.60
CA LYS A 55 11.62 11.22 4.56
C LYS A 55 11.05 11.12 3.15
N ALA A 56 10.19 10.14 2.86
CA ALA A 56 9.50 10.05 1.58
C ALA A 56 8.61 11.29 1.33
N LEU A 57 7.94 11.81 2.36
CA LEU A 57 7.17 13.04 2.27
C LEU A 57 8.07 14.25 1.96
N ALA A 58 9.24 14.33 2.60
CA ALA A 58 10.22 15.39 2.31
C ALA A 58 10.67 15.36 0.84
N VAL A 59 10.94 14.18 0.27
CA VAL A 59 11.27 14.03 -1.15
C VAL A 59 10.16 14.56 -2.05
N VAL A 60 8.89 14.22 -1.76
CA VAL A 60 7.73 14.74 -2.50
C VAL A 60 7.67 16.27 -2.42
N ASN A 61 7.82 16.84 -1.22
CA ASN A 61 7.77 18.29 -1.02
C ASN A 61 8.88 19.02 -1.78
N ASN A 62 10.11 18.47 -1.76
CA ASN A 62 11.24 19.03 -2.49
C ASN A 62 11.04 18.99 -4.01
N ALA A 63 10.37 17.95 -4.51
CA ALA A 63 10.16 17.75 -5.95
C ALA A 63 8.95 18.51 -6.55
N GLN A 64 8.12 19.19 -5.74
CA GLN A 64 6.95 19.91 -6.26
C GLN A 64 7.35 21.01 -7.28
N GLY A 65 8.48 21.69 -7.11
CA GLY A 65 8.95 22.72 -8.05
C GLY A 65 9.51 22.18 -9.37
N SER A 66 9.64 20.86 -9.54
CA SER A 66 10.42 20.25 -10.62
C SER A 66 9.81 20.33 -12.01
N GLY A 67 8.50 20.64 -12.10
CA GLY A 67 7.74 20.61 -13.36
C GLY A 67 7.37 19.20 -13.86
N TYR A 68 7.82 18.14 -13.19
CA TYR A 68 7.38 16.77 -13.46
C TYR A 68 6.09 16.44 -12.71
N GLN A 69 5.24 15.62 -13.33
CA GLN A 69 3.98 15.18 -12.73
C GLN A 69 4.18 14.10 -11.66
N GLY A 70 3.20 13.97 -10.78
CA GLY A 70 3.11 12.95 -9.74
C GLY A 70 3.71 13.37 -8.40
N TRP A 71 4.23 14.59 -8.31
CA TRP A 71 4.78 15.18 -7.08
C TRP A 71 3.78 16.10 -6.37
N LYS A 72 2.71 16.51 -7.04
CA LYS A 72 1.68 17.40 -6.48
C LYS A 72 0.33 16.71 -6.39
N ALA A 73 -0.50 17.20 -5.47
CA ALA A 73 -1.86 16.72 -5.27
C ALA A 73 -2.73 16.84 -6.54
N PHE A 74 -2.54 17.91 -7.31
CA PHE A 74 -3.37 18.24 -8.47
C PHE A 74 -2.84 17.70 -9.81
N ASP A 75 -1.70 16.99 -9.82
CA ASP A 75 -1.19 16.37 -11.05
C ASP A 75 -2.07 15.20 -11.49
N SER A 76 -2.48 14.39 -10.51
CA SER A 76 -3.30 13.19 -10.69
C SER A 76 -3.72 12.66 -9.32
N ASP A 77 -4.91 12.06 -9.25
CA ASP A 77 -5.36 11.30 -8.08
C ASP A 77 -4.53 10.02 -7.86
N LYS A 78 -3.75 9.61 -8.86
CA LYS A 78 -2.80 8.48 -8.83
C LYS A 78 -1.36 9.00 -8.85
N SER A 79 -0.87 9.47 -7.71
CA SER A 79 0.45 10.12 -7.61
C SER A 79 1.26 9.66 -6.39
N ARG A 80 2.58 9.89 -6.44
CA ARG A 80 3.48 9.66 -5.30
C ARG A 80 3.08 10.52 -4.10
N TYR A 81 2.60 11.74 -4.38
CA TYR A 81 2.00 12.62 -3.38
C TYR A 81 0.88 11.91 -2.61
N TRP A 82 -0.12 11.36 -3.31
CA TRP A 82 -1.26 10.72 -2.64
C TRP A 82 -0.88 9.45 -1.89
N ILE A 83 0.06 8.66 -2.41
CA ILE A 83 0.55 7.48 -1.69
C ILE A 83 1.07 7.87 -0.31
N ILE A 84 2.04 8.80 -0.25
CA ILE A 84 2.71 9.11 1.01
C ILE A 84 1.86 9.97 1.94
N ASN A 85 1.08 10.90 1.38
CA ASN A 85 0.20 11.75 2.18
C ASN A 85 -0.85 10.90 2.90
N ASN A 86 -1.50 9.98 2.18
CA ASN A 86 -2.43 9.05 2.79
C ASN A 86 -1.75 8.19 3.87
N MET A 87 -0.54 7.66 3.64
CA MET A 87 0.12 6.84 4.67
C MET A 87 0.41 7.57 5.98
N LEU A 88 0.56 8.90 5.96
CA LEU A 88 0.84 9.72 7.14
C LEU A 88 -0.42 10.39 7.73
N ASP A 89 -1.54 10.36 7.01
CA ASP A 89 -2.78 10.99 7.43
C ASP A 89 -3.53 10.13 8.48
N ALA A 90 -4.11 10.78 9.49
CA ALA A 90 -4.83 10.11 10.57
C ALA A 90 -6.05 9.31 10.07
N THR A 91 -6.68 9.74 8.98
CA THR A 91 -7.81 9.05 8.33
C THR A 91 -7.41 7.65 7.82
N PHE A 92 -6.14 7.46 7.55
CA PHE A 92 -5.56 6.25 6.95
C PHE A 92 -4.76 5.43 7.95
N VAL A 93 -4.79 5.76 9.25
CA VAL A 93 -4.08 5.01 10.30
C VAL A 93 -4.41 3.51 10.25
N SER A 94 -5.67 3.17 9.96
CA SER A 94 -6.12 1.79 9.84
C SER A 94 -5.48 1.02 8.67
N MET A 95 -4.97 1.70 7.63
CA MET A 95 -4.18 1.01 6.60
C MET A 95 -2.87 0.45 7.17
N ARG A 96 -2.17 1.23 7.99
CA ARG A 96 -0.90 0.80 8.60
C ARG A 96 -1.13 -0.25 9.68
N GLU A 97 -2.19 -0.11 10.47
CA GLU A 97 -2.64 -1.14 11.41
C GLU A 97 -2.99 -2.45 10.70
N CYS A 98 -3.72 -2.37 9.59
CA CYS A 98 -4.03 -3.53 8.75
C CYS A 98 -2.74 -4.18 8.26
N MET A 99 -1.79 -3.42 7.70
CA MET A 99 -0.50 -3.97 7.24
C MET A 99 0.23 -4.71 8.37
N TYR A 100 0.33 -4.11 9.55
CA TYR A 100 1.00 -4.73 10.70
C TYR A 100 0.30 -6.04 11.14
N ASN A 101 -1.01 -5.98 11.41
CA ASN A 101 -1.74 -7.15 11.90
C ASN A 101 -1.81 -8.26 10.84
N TYR A 102 -2.01 -7.90 9.57
CA TYR A 102 -2.07 -8.84 8.45
C TYR A 102 -0.80 -9.68 8.36
N HIS A 103 0.38 -9.05 8.39
CA HIS A 103 1.65 -9.77 8.27
C HIS A 103 2.05 -10.45 9.59
N ARG A 104 2.16 -9.68 10.68
CA ARG A 104 2.75 -10.14 11.94
C ARG A 104 1.85 -11.08 12.73
N LYS A 105 0.53 -10.87 12.69
CA LYS A 105 -0.44 -11.64 13.48
C LYS A 105 -1.32 -12.55 12.62
N GLY A 106 -1.40 -12.28 11.32
CA GLY A 106 -2.05 -13.14 10.33
C GLY A 106 -1.06 -14.15 9.75
N LEU A 107 -0.25 -13.72 8.79
CA LEU A 107 0.63 -14.59 8.01
C LEU A 107 1.63 -15.36 8.87
N ASP A 108 2.32 -14.71 9.81
CA ASP A 108 3.29 -15.39 10.67
C ASP A 108 2.64 -16.50 11.51
N VAL A 109 1.40 -16.28 11.99
CA VAL A 109 0.64 -17.25 12.77
C VAL A 109 0.16 -18.42 11.91
N MET A 110 -0.05 -18.21 10.61
CA MET A 110 -0.50 -19.26 9.69
C MET A 110 0.51 -20.40 9.51
N ALA A 111 1.79 -20.18 9.87
CA ALA A 111 2.79 -21.24 9.90
C ALA A 111 2.41 -22.36 10.89
N ASP A 112 1.83 -21.98 12.03
CA ASP A 112 1.43 -22.89 13.10
C ASP A 112 -0.08 -23.20 13.05
N ASN A 113 -0.91 -22.18 12.82
CA ASN A 113 -2.36 -22.30 12.78
C ASN A 113 -2.99 -21.41 11.69
N LYS A 114 -3.30 -22.04 10.55
CA LYS A 114 -3.90 -21.36 9.38
C LYS A 114 -5.25 -20.73 9.68
N GLU A 115 -6.09 -21.38 10.49
CA GLU A 115 -7.44 -20.90 10.80
C GLU A 115 -7.37 -19.62 11.65
N ALA A 116 -6.56 -19.65 12.71
CA ALA A 116 -6.34 -18.48 13.57
C ALA A 116 -5.77 -17.30 12.75
N GLY A 117 -4.80 -17.55 11.88
CA GLY A 117 -4.23 -16.51 11.02
C GLY A 117 -5.24 -15.92 10.03
N ARG A 118 -6.11 -16.75 9.43
CA ARG A 118 -7.17 -16.26 8.52
C ARG A 118 -8.18 -15.37 9.22
N VAL A 119 -8.59 -15.71 10.45
CA VAL A 119 -9.48 -14.85 11.25
C VAL A 119 -8.86 -13.47 11.44
N VAL A 120 -7.60 -13.40 11.85
CA VAL A 120 -6.88 -12.14 12.04
C VAL A 120 -6.76 -11.35 10.73
N ILE A 121 -6.54 -12.04 9.60
CA ILE A 121 -6.48 -11.38 8.28
C ILE A 121 -7.84 -10.76 7.92
N ILE A 122 -8.96 -11.47 8.13
CA ILE A 122 -10.31 -10.93 7.90
C ILE A 122 -10.53 -9.68 8.75
N GLU A 123 -10.26 -9.76 10.05
CA GLU A 123 -10.41 -8.65 10.99
C GLU A 123 -9.52 -7.45 10.61
N SER A 124 -8.29 -7.71 10.16
CA SER A 124 -7.36 -6.68 9.70
C SER A 124 -7.89 -5.95 8.47
N ILE A 125 -8.37 -6.68 7.46
CA ILE A 125 -8.97 -6.10 6.26
C ILE A 125 -10.26 -5.35 6.61
N GLU A 126 -11.04 -5.82 7.58
CA GLU A 126 -12.29 -5.16 8.00
C GLU A 126 -12.03 -3.75 8.56
N THR A 127 -10.89 -3.53 9.21
CA THR A 127 -10.51 -2.19 9.66
C THR A 127 -10.42 -1.17 8.52
N LEU A 128 -10.14 -1.63 7.28
CA LEU A 128 -10.05 -0.77 6.09
C LEU A 128 -11.41 -0.20 5.67
N LYS A 129 -12.53 -0.72 6.17
CA LYS A 129 -13.86 -0.12 5.96
C LYS A 129 -13.89 1.33 6.44
N LYS A 130 -13.18 1.66 7.54
CA LYS A 130 -13.07 3.03 8.06
C LYS A 130 -12.48 3.98 7.01
N VAL A 131 -11.44 3.53 6.32
CA VAL A 131 -10.79 4.30 5.26
C VAL A 131 -11.70 4.40 4.04
N HIS A 132 -12.33 3.28 3.64
CA HIS A 132 -13.25 3.25 2.51
C HIS A 132 -14.45 4.19 2.71
N GLN A 133 -15.00 4.29 3.92
CA GLN A 133 -16.11 5.19 4.24
C GLN A 133 -15.75 6.67 4.06
N VAL A 134 -14.52 7.06 4.40
CA VAL A 134 -14.10 8.47 4.32
C VAL A 134 -13.52 8.82 2.95
N LYS A 135 -12.75 7.91 2.35
CA LYS A 135 -12.05 8.08 1.07
C LYS A 135 -12.20 6.81 0.22
N PRO A 136 -13.40 6.54 -0.32
CA PRO A 136 -13.63 5.37 -1.15
C PRO A 136 -12.74 5.41 -2.38
N LEU A 137 -12.21 4.25 -2.77
CA LEU A 137 -11.31 4.09 -3.93
C LEU A 137 -10.10 5.04 -3.91
N SER A 138 -9.61 5.44 -2.73
CA SER A 138 -8.35 6.17 -2.62
C SER A 138 -7.21 5.40 -3.29
N PHE A 139 -6.25 6.11 -3.87
CA PHE A 139 -5.17 5.46 -4.61
C PHE A 139 -4.35 4.51 -3.74
N SER A 140 -4.08 4.86 -2.48
CA SER A 140 -3.37 3.98 -1.55
C SER A 140 -4.13 2.68 -1.27
N MET A 141 -5.46 2.74 -1.13
CA MET A 141 -6.30 1.54 -1.00
C MET A 141 -6.25 0.68 -2.25
N GLN A 142 -6.32 1.29 -3.45
CA GLN A 142 -6.17 0.56 -4.71
C GLN A 142 -4.80 -0.12 -4.79
N VAL A 143 -3.72 0.56 -4.44
CA VAL A 143 -2.35 -0.01 -4.44
C VAL A 143 -2.25 -1.19 -3.48
N PHE A 144 -2.83 -1.08 -2.27
CA PHE A 144 -2.87 -2.18 -1.30
C PHE A 144 -3.53 -3.43 -1.90
N PHE A 145 -4.73 -3.31 -2.46
CA PHE A 145 -5.45 -4.46 -3.01
C PHE A 145 -4.86 -4.98 -4.32
N ILE A 146 -4.30 -4.12 -5.16
CA ILE A 146 -3.52 -4.57 -6.34
C ILE A 146 -2.38 -5.48 -5.88
N ALA A 147 -1.66 -5.11 -4.81
CA ALA A 147 -0.57 -5.90 -4.28
C ALA A 147 -1.03 -7.19 -3.55
N LYS A 148 -2.17 -7.15 -2.87
CA LYS A 148 -2.60 -8.22 -1.95
C LYS A 148 -3.72 -9.12 -2.48
N SER A 149 -4.41 -8.75 -3.54
CA SER A 149 -5.59 -9.50 -4.02
C SER A 149 -5.29 -10.95 -4.40
N ASP A 150 -4.16 -11.23 -5.05
CA ASP A 150 -3.79 -12.62 -5.40
C ASP A 150 -3.40 -13.44 -4.16
N GLU A 151 -2.70 -12.82 -3.20
CA GLU A 151 -2.35 -13.44 -1.92
C GLU A 151 -3.61 -13.77 -1.11
N ILE A 152 -4.55 -12.84 -1.02
CA ILE A 152 -5.84 -13.05 -0.35
C ILE A 152 -6.62 -14.19 -1.01
N VAL A 153 -6.68 -14.24 -2.34
CA VAL A 153 -7.33 -15.37 -3.04
C VAL A 153 -6.69 -16.69 -2.63
N ASN A 154 -5.36 -16.79 -2.68
CA ASN A 154 -4.65 -18.02 -2.34
C ASN A 154 -4.85 -18.44 -0.88
N ILE A 155 -4.88 -17.49 0.05
CA ILE A 155 -5.10 -17.73 1.48
C ILE A 155 -6.49 -18.32 1.73
N PHE A 156 -7.52 -17.79 1.06
CA PHE A 156 -8.92 -18.14 1.33
C PHE A 156 -9.50 -19.22 0.41
N SER A 157 -8.84 -19.57 -0.70
CA SER A 157 -9.29 -20.65 -1.59
C SER A 157 -9.47 -21.99 -0.86
N GLY A 158 -8.69 -22.27 0.20
CA GLY A 158 -8.81 -23.46 1.04
C GLY A 158 -9.50 -23.25 2.40
N ALA A 159 -10.16 -22.10 2.62
CA ALA A 159 -10.80 -21.76 3.89
C ALA A 159 -12.19 -22.43 4.05
N PHE A 160 -12.76 -22.37 5.25
CA PHE A 160 -14.12 -22.86 5.49
C PHE A 160 -15.17 -21.99 4.77
N SER A 161 -16.34 -22.56 4.51
CA SER A 161 -17.40 -21.89 3.73
C SER A 161 -17.87 -20.58 4.37
N ASP A 162 -17.89 -20.49 5.69
CA ASP A 162 -18.26 -19.27 6.42
C ASP A 162 -17.18 -18.19 6.30
N GLU A 163 -15.88 -18.56 6.42
CA GLU A 163 -14.75 -17.67 6.18
C GLU A 163 -14.76 -17.12 4.76
N LYS A 164 -14.93 -17.99 3.75
CA LYS A 164 -15.03 -17.62 2.33
C LYS A 164 -16.15 -16.61 2.11
N SER A 165 -17.33 -16.86 2.67
CA SER A 165 -18.48 -15.96 2.53
C SER A 165 -18.23 -14.59 3.14
N LYS A 166 -17.64 -14.54 4.34
CA LYS A 166 -17.31 -13.29 5.03
C LYS A 166 -16.29 -12.45 4.26
N ILE A 167 -15.18 -13.07 3.85
CA ILE A 167 -14.11 -12.32 3.17
C ILE A 167 -14.54 -11.84 1.79
N ILE A 168 -15.27 -12.64 1.02
CA ILE A 168 -15.78 -12.23 -0.30
C ILE A 168 -16.74 -11.05 -0.16
N ALA A 169 -17.66 -11.09 0.80
CA ALA A 169 -18.59 -9.99 1.04
C ALA A 169 -17.84 -8.69 1.40
N LEU A 170 -16.87 -8.79 2.29
CA LEU A 170 -16.02 -7.66 2.69
C LEU A 170 -15.23 -7.08 1.52
N LEU A 171 -14.56 -7.92 0.74
CA LEU A 171 -13.74 -7.49 -0.40
C LEU A 171 -14.59 -6.86 -1.51
N ASN A 172 -15.77 -7.39 -1.80
CA ASN A 172 -16.67 -6.80 -2.78
C ASN A 172 -17.21 -5.42 -2.34
N GLU A 173 -17.30 -5.17 -1.02
CA GLU A 173 -17.68 -3.87 -0.47
C GLU A 173 -16.54 -2.85 -0.63
N ILE A 174 -15.33 -3.18 -0.17
CA ILE A 174 -14.24 -2.19 -0.05
C ILE A 174 -13.28 -2.14 -1.25
N ASP A 175 -13.25 -3.19 -2.07
CA ASP A 175 -12.47 -3.30 -3.30
C ASP A 175 -13.28 -3.94 -4.45
N PRO A 176 -14.31 -3.24 -4.95
CA PRO A 176 -15.15 -3.74 -6.03
C PRO A 176 -14.38 -3.91 -7.36
N THR A 177 -13.18 -3.33 -7.50
CA THR A 177 -12.39 -3.41 -8.73
C THR A 177 -11.82 -4.80 -8.99
N ASN A 178 -11.62 -5.59 -7.93
CA ASN A 178 -11.11 -6.96 -8.02
C ASN A 178 -12.18 -8.03 -7.80
N SER A 179 -13.48 -7.68 -7.76
CA SER A 179 -14.58 -8.64 -7.48
C SER A 179 -14.52 -9.91 -8.33
N ASN A 180 -14.22 -9.77 -9.63
CA ASN A 180 -14.07 -10.92 -10.54
C ASN A 180 -12.94 -11.87 -10.07
N LYS A 181 -11.85 -11.33 -9.53
CA LYS A 181 -10.74 -12.12 -9.00
C LYS A 181 -11.17 -12.85 -7.72
N TYR A 182 -11.94 -12.20 -6.85
CA TYR A 182 -12.41 -12.78 -5.59
C TYR A 182 -13.39 -13.95 -5.76
N THR A 183 -14.06 -14.07 -6.92
CA THR A 183 -14.86 -15.26 -7.25
C THR A 183 -14.04 -16.56 -7.22
N LYS A 184 -12.73 -16.50 -7.46
CA LYS A 184 -11.81 -17.66 -7.44
C LYS A 184 -11.65 -18.28 -6.05
N ILE A 185 -11.98 -17.56 -4.98
CA ILE A 185 -12.00 -18.10 -3.61
C ILE A 185 -13.00 -19.26 -3.50
N ASN A 186 -14.12 -19.18 -4.23
CA ASN A 186 -15.13 -20.25 -4.28
C ASN A 186 -14.72 -21.42 -5.17
N ALA A 187 -13.83 -21.19 -6.15
CA ALA A 187 -13.39 -22.21 -7.10
C ALA A 187 -12.25 -23.10 -6.58
N GLY A 188 -11.66 -22.76 -5.42
CA GLY A 188 -10.64 -23.57 -4.77
C GLY A 188 -11.24 -24.84 -4.17
N ASN A 189 -10.96 -25.98 -4.83
CA ASN A 189 -11.09 -27.34 -4.32
C ASN A 189 -9.74 -27.83 -3.81
#